data_AF-A0A955FSP4-F1
#
_entry.id   AF-A0A955FSP4-F1
#
_cell.length_a   1.000
_cell.length_b   1.000
_cell.length_c   1.000
_cell.angle_alpha   90.00
_cell.angle_beta   90.00
_cell.angle_gamma   90.00
#
_symmetry.space_group_name_H-M   'P 1'
#
loop_
_entity.id
_entity.type
_entity.pdbx_description
1 polymer ?
#
loop_
_entity_poly.entity_id
_entity_poly.type
_entity_poly.pdbx_seq_one_letter_code
_entity_poly.pdbx_strand_id
1 'polypeptide(L)'
;MLAAALIAILGYGVTRVVWFALQPKLRKKSTKIILWLSTILYATFVVYVVVWPNMVHALAFVLLLILAIFDEQFGWMRNLNKRIKRTHKDINVASQKDETWSESALLQTAKELVDHYKIDLANSDFEALTHYCTDSFSYHIRLFIESINNENIDMQSKFELIDVHPVNATDLSDDELDSIEVIVNGEEVTEVIDRNTKQVIKTIDQSTEEIYRIERESGRWKLASVLMSDKGEAFTFDIFKKYSLDKGFYYSNNLTQYLFAKEDNLSFSELIDTGHLLIGLNHNLLVRIRCAKTPSENPQFFLIISAALPAKFPHILIRHSSIGALKTDNLERVSVEWPVFMEQYDVFTANKSNSKRDIIGLTTILNETLINKLTTPSSNLTIEFSNRNVYVLSPLSGIDSYQEAIDIVNYLYKLCISADNKMRMFTNS
;
A
#
# COMPACT_ATOMS: atom_id res chain seq x y z
N MET A 1 32.14 39.66 2.62
CA MET A 1 31.73 38.37 2.02
C MET A 1 31.41 37.30 3.06
N LEU A 2 32.28 37.02 4.04
CA LEU A 2 32.04 36.01 5.09
C LEU A 2 30.76 36.22 5.91
N ALA A 3 30.44 37.45 6.33
CA ALA A 3 29.22 37.74 7.10
C ALA A 3 27.92 37.49 6.28
N ALA A 4 27.93 37.83 4.99
CA ALA A 4 26.80 37.58 4.10
C ALA A 4 26.61 36.07 3.83
N ALA A 5 27.71 35.32 3.68
CA ALA A 5 27.67 33.87 3.57
C ALA A 5 27.12 33.22 4.84
N LEU A 6 27.51 33.70 6.03
CA LEU A 6 27.01 33.19 7.30
C LEU A 6 25.51 33.44 7.49
N ILE A 7 25.03 34.65 7.14
CA ILE A 7 23.61 35.00 7.21
C ILE A 7 22.80 34.18 6.20
N ALA A 8 23.34 33.93 5.00
CA ALA A 8 22.69 33.08 4.00
C ALA A 8 22.62 31.60 4.44
N ILE A 9 23.67 31.07 5.07
CA ILE A 9 23.70 29.71 5.63
C ILE A 9 22.70 29.59 6.79
N LEU A 10 22.62 30.58 7.66
CA LEU A 10 21.64 30.61 8.75
C LEU A 10 20.21 30.74 8.24
N GLY A 11 19.97 31.58 7.23
CA GLY A 11 18.67 31.70 6.56
C GLY A 11 18.26 30.41 5.85
N TYR A 12 19.19 29.74 5.15
CA TYR A 12 18.97 28.43 4.56
C TYR A 12 18.66 27.37 5.62
N GLY A 13 19.40 27.36 6.74
CA GLY A 13 19.15 26.45 7.86
C GLY A 13 17.76 26.62 8.47
N VAL A 14 17.36 27.87 8.78
CA VAL A 14 16.04 28.16 9.37
C VAL A 14 14.91 27.81 8.42
N THR A 15 15.05 28.15 7.13
CA THR A 15 14.02 27.81 6.12
C THR A 15 13.91 26.31 5.90
N ARG A 16 15.02 25.56 5.95
CA ARG A 16 15.01 24.10 5.89
C ARG A 16 14.36 23.46 7.11
N VAL A 17 14.59 24.00 8.31
CA VAL A 17 13.94 23.54 9.55
C VAL A 17 12.44 23.80 9.50
N VAL A 18 12.02 24.99 9.08
CA VAL A 18 10.59 25.33 8.90
C VAL A 18 9.94 24.43 7.85
N TRP A 19 10.65 24.15 6.75
CA TRP A 19 10.19 23.22 5.71
C TRP A 19 9.98 21.80 6.26
N PHE A 20 10.99 21.21 6.90
CA PHE A 20 10.87 19.85 7.45
C PHE A 20 9.79 19.77 8.55
N ALA A 21 9.60 20.82 9.34
CA ALA A 21 8.56 20.87 10.36
C ALA A 21 7.13 20.97 9.78
N LEU A 22 6.96 21.63 8.63
CA LEU A 22 5.65 21.86 8.01
C LEU A 22 5.29 20.82 6.94
N GLN A 23 6.27 20.24 6.24
CA GLN A 23 6.07 19.21 5.21
C GLN A 23 5.13 18.06 5.62
N PRO A 24 5.26 17.44 6.81
CA PRO A 24 4.38 16.34 7.21
C PRO A 24 2.93 16.78 7.48
N LYS A 25 2.68 18.08 7.71
CA LYS A 25 1.34 18.63 8.00
C LYS A 25 0.61 19.13 6.75
N LEU A 26 1.28 19.23 5.62
CA LEU A 26 0.72 19.74 4.37
C LEU A 26 0.23 18.59 3.47
N ARG A 27 -1.07 18.32 3.53
CA ARG A 27 -1.74 17.26 2.76
C ARG A 27 -1.91 17.56 1.27
N LYS A 28 -2.07 18.84 0.87
CA LYS A 28 -2.35 19.24 -0.52
C LYS A 28 -1.08 19.72 -1.24
N LYS A 29 -0.90 19.32 -2.52
CA LYS A 29 0.23 19.76 -3.37
C LYS A 29 0.27 21.30 -3.51
N SER A 30 -0.88 21.99 -3.51
CA SER A 30 -1.00 23.46 -3.65
C SER A 30 -0.51 24.26 -2.43
N THR A 31 -0.70 23.77 -1.21
CA THR A 31 -0.24 24.48 0.02
C THR A 31 1.28 24.38 0.20
N LYS A 32 1.90 23.31 -0.33
CA LYS A 32 3.36 23.21 -0.44
C LYS A 32 3.90 24.34 -1.34
N ILE A 33 3.28 24.60 -2.48
CA ILE A 33 3.70 25.66 -3.44
C ILE A 33 3.64 27.06 -2.80
N ILE A 34 2.58 27.36 -2.04
CA ILE A 34 2.42 28.68 -1.39
C ILE A 34 3.49 28.91 -0.32
N LEU A 35 3.79 27.91 0.51
CA LEU A 35 4.83 28.00 1.53
C LEU A 35 6.24 28.14 0.91
N TRP A 36 6.46 27.57 -0.27
CA TRP A 36 7.72 27.74 -1.02
C TRP A 36 7.89 29.16 -1.57
N LEU A 37 6.84 29.72 -2.18
CA LEU A 37 6.87 31.08 -2.71
C LEU A 37 7.16 32.10 -1.59
N SER A 38 6.57 31.92 -0.41
CA SER A 38 6.84 32.79 0.74
C SER A 38 8.27 32.65 1.27
N THR A 39 8.84 31.44 1.22
CA THR A 39 10.23 31.17 1.63
C THR A 39 11.25 31.81 0.67
N ILE A 40 11.01 31.71 -0.65
CA ILE A 40 11.87 32.34 -1.68
C ILE A 40 11.78 33.86 -1.57
N LEU A 41 10.58 34.42 -1.39
CA LEU A 41 10.38 35.85 -1.18
C LEU A 41 11.14 36.35 0.06
N TYR A 42 11.07 35.61 1.17
CA TYR A 42 11.77 35.95 2.41
C TYR A 42 13.30 35.88 2.25
N ALA A 43 13.83 34.81 1.64
CA ALA A 43 15.27 34.68 1.38
C ALA A 43 15.78 35.80 0.47
N THR A 44 15.02 36.15 -0.58
CA THR A 44 15.32 37.26 -1.50
C THR A 44 15.32 38.60 -0.76
N PHE A 45 14.36 38.83 0.13
CA PHE A 45 14.28 40.02 0.97
C PHE A 45 15.48 40.15 1.92
N VAL A 46 15.87 39.07 2.60
CA VAL A 46 17.05 39.06 3.50
C VAL A 46 18.33 39.36 2.73
N VAL A 47 18.52 38.78 1.54
CA VAL A 47 19.68 39.04 0.68
C VAL A 47 19.68 40.48 0.17
N TYR A 48 18.52 41.03 -0.20
CA TYR A 48 18.34 42.41 -0.65
C TYR A 48 18.71 43.44 0.43
N VAL A 49 18.27 43.21 1.67
CA VAL A 49 18.55 44.11 2.81
C VAL A 49 20.02 44.07 3.23
N VAL A 50 20.70 42.92 3.11
CA VAL A 50 22.06 42.72 3.66
C VAL A 50 23.18 43.05 2.65
N VAL A 51 22.95 42.97 1.33
CA VAL A 51 24.03 42.95 0.32
C VAL A 51 23.98 44.15 -0.65
N TRP A 52 23.41 45.29 -0.23
CA TRP A 52 23.12 46.47 -1.07
C TRP A 52 24.20 46.91 -2.09
N PRO A 53 25.53 46.81 -1.85
CA PRO A 53 26.51 47.23 -2.87
C PRO A 53 26.82 46.20 -3.97
N ASN A 54 26.45 44.92 -3.80
CA ASN A 54 26.84 43.81 -4.70
C ASN A 54 25.64 43.11 -5.33
N MET A 55 24.62 43.89 -5.70
CA MET A 55 23.30 43.44 -6.16
C MET A 55 23.36 42.41 -7.30
N VAL A 56 24.32 42.53 -8.23
CA VAL A 56 24.44 41.64 -9.39
C VAL A 56 24.85 40.21 -9.01
N HIS A 57 25.78 40.05 -8.07
CA HIS A 57 26.25 38.73 -7.64
C HIS A 57 25.24 38.02 -6.74
N ALA A 58 24.53 38.79 -5.90
CA ALA A 58 23.43 38.30 -5.09
C ALA A 58 22.26 37.79 -5.94
N LEU A 59 21.86 38.55 -6.98
CA LEU A 59 20.83 38.13 -7.93
C LEU A 59 21.24 36.89 -8.73
N ALA A 60 22.48 36.83 -9.22
CA ALA A 60 22.98 35.66 -9.96
C ALA A 60 23.02 34.39 -9.10
N PHE A 61 23.41 34.49 -7.84
CA PHE A 61 23.43 33.35 -6.91
C PHE A 61 22.02 32.87 -6.54
N VAL A 62 21.08 33.80 -6.30
CA VAL A 62 19.66 33.46 -6.09
C VAL A 62 19.08 32.80 -7.34
N LEU A 63 19.40 33.30 -8.53
CA LEU A 63 18.96 32.69 -9.79
C LEU A 63 19.52 31.26 -9.96
N LEU A 64 20.79 31.02 -9.64
CA LEU A 64 21.40 29.69 -9.71
C LEU A 64 20.82 28.72 -8.67
N LEU A 65 20.51 29.18 -7.46
CA LEU A 65 19.80 28.39 -6.45
C LEU A 65 18.38 28.05 -6.92
N ILE A 66 17.66 29.02 -7.47
CA ILE A 66 16.34 28.79 -8.08
C ILE A 66 16.48 27.75 -9.19
N LEU A 67 17.43 27.87 -10.11
CA LEU A 67 17.63 26.93 -11.21
C LEU A 67 18.03 25.52 -10.75
N ALA A 68 18.94 25.38 -9.78
CA ALA A 68 19.36 24.09 -9.25
C ALA A 68 18.22 23.38 -8.49
N ILE A 69 17.44 24.13 -7.70
CA ILE A 69 16.27 23.61 -6.98
C ILE A 69 15.14 23.29 -7.97
N PHE A 70 14.95 24.11 -9.02
CA PHE A 70 14.02 23.80 -10.10
C PHE A 70 14.43 22.52 -10.84
N ASP A 71 15.74 22.29 -11.05
CA ASP A 71 16.22 21.09 -11.71
C ASP A 71 16.01 19.83 -10.86
N GLU A 72 16.27 19.90 -9.55
CA GLU A 72 16.08 18.79 -8.61
C GLU A 72 14.59 18.49 -8.35
N GLN A 73 13.74 19.53 -8.27
CA GLN A 73 12.30 19.39 -7.97
C GLN A 73 11.41 19.19 -9.21
N PHE A 74 11.81 19.67 -10.38
CA PHE A 74 11.05 19.54 -11.65
C PHE A 74 11.78 18.66 -12.68
N GLY A 75 12.95 18.10 -12.37
CA GLY A 75 13.64 17.16 -13.23
C GLY A 75 12.79 15.94 -13.58
N TRP A 76 11.98 15.46 -12.63
CA TRP A 76 11.00 14.40 -12.88
C TRP A 76 9.89 14.85 -13.85
N MET A 77 9.40 16.10 -13.76
CA MET A 77 8.44 16.67 -14.73
C MET A 77 9.06 16.85 -16.11
N ARG A 78 10.34 17.23 -16.20
CA ARG A 78 11.04 17.34 -17.49
C ARG A 78 11.22 15.95 -18.12
N ASN A 79 11.55 14.96 -17.31
CA ASN A 79 11.64 13.56 -17.75
C ASN A 79 10.27 13.02 -18.15
N LEU A 80 9.22 13.36 -17.43
CA LEU A 80 7.84 13.03 -17.77
C LEU A 80 7.42 13.67 -19.10
N ASN A 81 7.62 14.99 -19.27
CA ASN A 81 7.30 15.68 -20.53
C ASN A 81 8.09 15.13 -21.71
N LYS A 82 9.37 14.74 -21.50
CA LYS A 82 10.17 14.05 -22.53
C LYS A 82 9.59 12.68 -22.85
N ARG A 83 9.18 11.90 -21.84
CA ARG A 83 8.53 10.59 -22.02
C ARG A 83 7.20 10.72 -22.77
N ILE A 84 6.36 11.67 -22.39
CA ILE A 84 5.09 11.96 -23.07
C ILE A 84 5.34 12.27 -24.54
N LYS A 85 6.22 13.24 -24.85
CA LYS A 85 6.58 13.61 -26.23
C LYS A 85 7.13 12.43 -27.04
N ARG A 86 7.97 11.60 -26.41
CA ARG A 86 8.51 10.40 -27.05
C ARG A 86 7.39 9.39 -27.34
N THR A 87 6.51 9.18 -26.38
CA THR A 87 5.40 8.23 -26.50
C THR A 87 4.44 8.62 -27.61
N HIS A 88 4.08 9.92 -27.73
CA HIS A 88 3.30 10.41 -28.88
C HIS A 88 3.97 10.10 -30.22
N LYS A 89 5.30 10.25 -30.30
CA LYS A 89 6.04 9.90 -31.51
C LYS A 89 6.00 8.40 -31.79
N ASP A 90 6.17 7.58 -30.77
CA ASP A 90 6.18 6.12 -30.89
C ASP A 90 4.78 5.62 -31.34
N ILE A 91 3.70 6.13 -30.74
CA ILE A 91 2.31 5.87 -31.17
C ILE A 91 2.09 6.29 -32.63
N ASN A 92 2.57 7.48 -33.03
CA ASN A 92 2.43 7.96 -34.41
C ASN A 92 3.25 7.16 -35.42
N VAL A 93 4.29 6.43 -35.00
CA VAL A 93 5.02 5.49 -35.87
C VAL A 93 4.25 4.18 -35.99
N ALA A 94 3.72 3.65 -34.89
CA ALA A 94 2.91 2.44 -34.88
C ALA A 94 1.62 2.63 -35.71
N SER A 95 0.96 3.79 -35.59
CA SER A 95 -0.27 4.12 -36.32
C SER A 95 -0.13 4.18 -37.84
N GLN A 96 1.10 4.29 -38.36
CA GLN A 96 1.36 4.23 -39.81
C GLN A 96 1.28 2.81 -40.38
N LYS A 97 1.43 1.80 -39.51
CA LYS A 97 1.43 0.39 -39.89
C LYS A 97 0.13 -0.30 -39.46
N ASP A 98 -0.43 0.12 -38.34
CA ASP A 98 -1.64 -0.46 -37.77
C ASP A 98 -2.60 0.63 -37.29
N GLU A 99 -3.80 0.66 -37.88
CA GLU A 99 -4.85 1.63 -37.56
C GLU A 99 -5.34 1.55 -36.11
N THR A 100 -5.12 0.42 -35.41
CA THR A 100 -5.51 0.30 -34.00
C THR A 100 -4.69 1.17 -33.04
N TRP A 101 -3.54 1.69 -33.51
CA TRP A 101 -2.69 2.63 -32.80
C TRP A 101 -3.12 4.10 -32.94
N SER A 102 -4.35 4.37 -33.38
CA SER A 102 -4.90 5.74 -33.42
C SER A 102 -4.85 6.38 -32.03
N GLU A 103 -4.01 7.41 -31.86
CA GLU A 103 -3.81 8.07 -30.55
C GLU A 103 -5.12 8.58 -29.95
N SER A 104 -5.97 9.20 -30.77
CA SER A 104 -7.27 9.70 -30.32
C SER A 104 -8.19 8.59 -29.83
N ALA A 105 -8.19 7.43 -30.51
CA ALA A 105 -8.98 6.28 -30.10
C ALA A 105 -8.41 5.65 -28.82
N LEU A 106 -7.08 5.48 -28.73
CA LEU A 106 -6.40 4.94 -27.57
C LEU A 106 -6.67 5.76 -26.30
N LEU A 107 -6.58 7.09 -26.39
CA LEU A 107 -6.86 7.96 -25.25
C LEU A 107 -8.34 7.95 -24.86
N GLN A 108 -9.25 7.84 -25.84
CA GLN A 108 -10.67 7.69 -25.55
C GLN A 108 -10.96 6.35 -24.86
N THR A 109 -10.42 5.24 -25.38
CA THR A 109 -10.49 3.92 -24.75
C THR A 109 -9.91 3.93 -23.35
N ALA A 110 -8.78 4.60 -23.12
CA ALA A 110 -8.19 4.73 -21.80
C ALA A 110 -9.14 5.41 -20.80
N LYS A 111 -9.80 6.51 -21.20
CA LYS A 111 -10.77 7.21 -20.35
C LYS A 111 -11.97 6.33 -20.02
N GLU A 112 -12.53 5.65 -21.02
CA GLU A 112 -13.65 4.73 -20.83
C GLU A 112 -13.28 3.59 -19.88
N LEU A 113 -12.11 2.97 -20.08
CA LEU A 113 -11.62 1.90 -19.20
C LEU A 113 -11.41 2.38 -17.76
N VAL A 114 -10.93 3.61 -17.54
CA VAL A 114 -10.78 4.19 -16.19
C VAL A 114 -12.13 4.34 -15.51
N ASP A 115 -13.11 4.94 -16.20
CA ASP A 115 -14.44 5.17 -15.64
C ASP A 115 -15.15 3.85 -15.32
N HIS A 116 -15.13 2.90 -16.26
CA HIS A 116 -15.67 1.56 -16.04
C HIS A 116 -14.98 0.85 -14.87
N TYR A 117 -13.65 0.84 -14.84
CA TYR A 117 -12.88 0.18 -13.79
C TYR A 117 -13.21 0.73 -12.41
N LYS A 118 -13.25 2.04 -12.23
CA LYS A 118 -13.54 2.67 -10.92
C LYS A 118 -14.95 2.34 -10.44
N ILE A 119 -15.94 2.34 -11.33
CA ILE A 119 -17.34 2.01 -11.01
C ILE A 119 -17.49 0.53 -10.66
N ASP A 120 -17.01 -0.35 -11.55
CA ASP A 120 -17.22 -1.79 -11.42
C ASP A 120 -16.43 -2.37 -10.24
N LEU A 121 -15.22 -1.84 -9.97
CA LEU A 121 -14.45 -2.21 -8.77
C LEU A 121 -15.19 -1.81 -7.49
N ALA A 122 -15.75 -0.59 -7.43
CA ALA A 122 -16.53 -0.14 -6.28
C ALA A 122 -17.76 -1.03 -6.03
N ASN A 123 -18.44 -1.42 -7.11
CA ASN A 123 -19.59 -2.33 -7.06
C ASN A 123 -19.22 -3.80 -6.86
N SER A 124 -17.93 -4.15 -6.89
CA SER A 124 -17.45 -5.53 -6.91
C SER A 124 -18.05 -6.36 -8.06
N ASP A 125 -18.33 -5.74 -9.20
CA ASP A 125 -18.92 -6.36 -10.39
C ASP A 125 -17.85 -7.09 -11.20
N PHE A 126 -17.50 -8.29 -10.73
CA PHE A 126 -16.47 -9.10 -11.36
C PHE A 126 -16.84 -9.52 -12.79
N GLU A 127 -18.11 -9.73 -13.09
CA GLU A 127 -18.56 -10.12 -14.43
C GLU A 127 -18.26 -9.00 -15.43
N ALA A 128 -18.64 -7.76 -15.11
CA ALA A 128 -18.33 -6.59 -15.93
C ALA A 128 -16.81 -6.43 -16.15
N LEU A 129 -16.01 -6.55 -15.09
CA LEU A 129 -14.55 -6.42 -15.14
C LEU A 129 -13.90 -7.42 -16.12
N THR A 130 -14.41 -8.65 -16.23
CA THR A 130 -13.85 -9.66 -17.15
C THR A 130 -14.02 -9.33 -18.63
N HIS A 131 -14.91 -8.41 -18.99
CA HIS A 131 -15.14 -8.06 -20.39
C HIS A 131 -14.05 -7.17 -20.99
N TYR A 132 -13.39 -6.35 -20.16
CA TYR A 132 -12.42 -5.36 -20.62
C TYR A 132 -11.06 -5.42 -19.93
N CYS A 133 -10.88 -6.25 -18.91
CA CYS A 133 -9.57 -6.55 -18.34
C CYS A 133 -8.93 -7.75 -19.05
N THR A 134 -7.60 -7.80 -19.09
CA THR A 134 -6.87 -9.01 -19.51
C THR A 134 -7.13 -10.15 -18.52
N ASP A 135 -7.01 -11.40 -18.96
CA ASP A 135 -7.31 -12.56 -18.11
C ASP A 135 -6.49 -12.56 -16.80
N SER A 136 -5.22 -12.18 -16.90
CA SER A 136 -4.32 -12.04 -15.74
C SER A 136 -4.78 -10.94 -14.77
N PHE A 137 -5.20 -9.79 -15.30
CA PHE A 137 -5.65 -8.69 -14.45
C PHE A 137 -7.02 -8.97 -13.83
N SER A 138 -7.94 -9.57 -14.58
CA SER A 138 -9.21 -10.07 -14.04
C SER A 138 -8.96 -11.03 -12.88
N TYR A 139 -8.03 -11.97 -13.00
CA TYR A 139 -7.72 -12.87 -11.89
C TYR A 139 -7.17 -12.14 -10.65
N HIS A 140 -6.30 -11.14 -10.82
CA HIS A 140 -5.86 -10.28 -9.72
C HIS A 140 -7.04 -9.58 -9.02
N ILE A 141 -7.93 -8.96 -9.79
CA ILE A 141 -9.10 -8.25 -9.25
C ILE A 141 -10.06 -9.21 -8.55
N ARG A 142 -10.23 -10.43 -9.06
CA ARG A 142 -11.02 -11.47 -8.39
C ARG A 142 -10.51 -11.73 -6.97
N LEU A 143 -9.20 -11.89 -6.79
CA LEU A 143 -8.61 -12.11 -5.47
C LEU A 143 -8.87 -10.91 -4.54
N PHE A 144 -8.78 -9.70 -5.07
CA PHE A 144 -9.08 -8.48 -4.32
C PHE A 144 -10.55 -8.41 -3.89
N ILE A 145 -11.51 -8.67 -4.80
CA ILE A 145 -12.94 -8.74 -4.47
C ILE A 145 -13.21 -9.84 -3.43
N GLU A 146 -12.54 -10.98 -3.53
CA GLU A 146 -12.63 -12.04 -2.52
C GLU A 146 -12.11 -11.58 -1.15
N SER A 147 -11.07 -10.73 -1.12
CA SER A 147 -10.57 -10.11 0.11
C SER A 147 -11.55 -9.14 0.75
N ILE A 148 -12.19 -8.28 -0.05
CA ILE A 148 -13.29 -7.40 0.37
C ILE A 148 -14.42 -8.22 0.99
N ASN A 149 -14.80 -9.32 0.34
CA ASN A 149 -15.84 -10.21 0.82
C ASN A 149 -15.48 -10.90 2.13
N ASN A 150 -14.22 -11.32 2.29
CA ASN A 150 -13.70 -11.90 3.52
C ASN A 150 -13.68 -10.90 4.69
N GLU A 151 -13.41 -9.62 4.42
CA GLU A 151 -13.53 -8.54 5.41
C GLU A 151 -14.97 -8.09 5.64
N ASN A 152 -15.90 -8.51 4.79
CA ASN A 152 -17.32 -8.15 4.83
C ASN A 152 -17.51 -6.62 4.82
N ILE A 153 -16.89 -6.00 3.82
CA ILE A 153 -17.00 -4.58 3.52
C ILE A 153 -17.60 -4.37 2.13
N ASP A 154 -18.25 -3.23 1.95
CA ASP A 154 -18.68 -2.71 0.66
C ASP A 154 -17.93 -1.40 0.38
N MET A 155 -17.85 -0.99 -0.89
CA MET A 155 -17.22 0.27 -1.29
C MET A 155 -18.22 1.15 -2.04
N GLN A 156 -18.14 2.45 -1.83
CA GLN A 156 -18.80 3.44 -2.67
C GLN A 156 -17.74 4.46 -3.07
N SER A 157 -17.46 4.55 -4.38
CA SER A 157 -16.44 5.46 -4.89
C SER A 157 -17.05 6.46 -5.87
N LYS A 158 -16.59 7.70 -5.76
CA LYS A 158 -16.78 8.74 -6.77
C LYS A 158 -15.41 9.16 -7.26
N PHE A 159 -15.20 9.07 -8.56
CA PHE A 159 -13.99 9.47 -9.24
C PHE A 159 -14.27 10.61 -10.21
N GLU A 160 -13.46 11.65 -10.18
CA GLU A 160 -13.47 12.74 -11.16
C GLU A 160 -12.16 12.73 -11.93
N LEU A 161 -12.25 12.41 -13.21
CA LEU A 161 -11.10 12.43 -14.11
C LEU A 161 -10.68 13.88 -14.41
N ILE A 162 -9.42 14.21 -14.11
CA ILE A 162 -8.84 15.52 -14.43
C ILE A 162 -8.09 15.47 -15.76
N ASP A 163 -7.16 14.51 -15.92
CA ASP A 163 -6.30 14.45 -17.11
C ASP A 163 -5.76 13.04 -17.38
N VAL A 164 -5.42 12.78 -18.64
CA VAL A 164 -4.83 11.52 -19.13
C VAL A 164 -3.69 11.80 -20.10
N HIS A 165 -2.52 11.20 -19.86
CA HIS A 165 -1.35 11.36 -20.71
C HIS A 165 -0.65 10.03 -21.03
N PRO A 166 -0.28 9.76 -22.29
CA PRO A 166 0.49 8.57 -22.63
C PRO A 166 1.95 8.75 -22.20
N VAL A 167 2.52 7.76 -21.52
CA VAL A 167 3.88 7.81 -20.94
C VAL A 167 4.79 6.66 -21.32
N ASN A 168 4.23 5.63 -21.95
CA ASN A 168 4.95 4.55 -22.59
C ASN A 168 4.09 3.91 -23.69
N ALA A 169 4.74 3.41 -24.74
CA ALA A 169 4.11 2.62 -25.80
C ALA A 169 5.08 1.52 -26.22
N THR A 170 4.58 0.30 -26.34
CA THR A 170 5.32 -0.88 -26.78
C THR A 170 4.58 -1.49 -27.96
N ASP A 171 5.20 -1.43 -29.13
CA ASP A 171 4.72 -1.96 -30.41
C ASP A 171 5.59 -3.19 -30.74
N LEU A 172 5.01 -4.38 -30.68
CA LEU A 172 5.68 -5.67 -30.89
C LEU A 172 5.44 -6.19 -32.31
N SER A 173 6.32 -7.07 -32.80
CA SER A 173 6.31 -7.47 -34.21
C SER A 173 5.15 -8.37 -34.63
N ASP A 174 4.52 -9.04 -33.68
CA ASP A 174 3.38 -9.93 -33.85
C ASP A 174 2.07 -9.31 -33.35
N ASP A 175 2.09 -8.03 -32.95
CA ASP A 175 1.00 -7.27 -32.31
C ASP A 175 0.47 -7.90 -30.99
N GLU A 176 0.99 -9.06 -30.60
CA GLU A 176 0.64 -9.75 -29.37
C GLU A 176 1.34 -9.02 -28.22
N LEU A 177 0.55 -8.54 -27.25
CA LEU A 177 1.03 -7.77 -26.09
C LEU A 177 1.52 -6.35 -26.42
N ASP A 178 1.09 -5.79 -27.56
CA ASP A 178 1.11 -4.34 -27.78
C ASP A 178 0.53 -3.64 -26.56
N SER A 179 1.20 -2.61 -26.05
CA SER A 179 0.76 -1.96 -24.82
C SER A 179 1.02 -0.46 -24.79
N ILE A 180 0.12 0.24 -24.12
CA ILE A 180 0.25 1.66 -23.80
C ILE A 180 0.11 1.84 -22.29
N GLU A 181 0.96 2.67 -21.71
CA GLU A 181 0.81 3.14 -20.34
C GLU A 181 0.37 4.59 -20.36
N VAL A 182 -0.70 4.89 -19.62
CA VAL A 182 -1.21 6.24 -19.45
C VAL A 182 -1.16 6.64 -17.98
N ILE A 183 -0.72 7.87 -17.71
CA ILE A 183 -0.93 8.51 -16.41
C ILE A 183 -2.31 9.12 -16.40
N VAL A 184 -3.05 8.82 -15.33
CA VAL A 184 -4.40 9.30 -15.06
C VAL A 184 -4.36 10.11 -13.77
N ASN A 185 -4.72 11.38 -13.88
CA ASN A 185 -4.89 12.27 -12.75
C ASN A 185 -6.37 12.43 -12.44
N GLY A 186 -6.74 12.36 -11.17
CA GLY A 186 -8.13 12.55 -10.76
C GLY A 186 -8.29 12.90 -9.29
N GLU A 187 -9.53 13.14 -8.89
CA GLU A 187 -9.96 13.23 -7.49
C GLU A 187 -10.83 12.02 -7.16
N GLU A 188 -10.53 11.33 -6.07
CA GLU A 188 -11.27 10.15 -5.63
C GLU A 188 -11.78 10.35 -4.21
N VAL A 189 -13.07 10.10 -4.01
CA VAL A 189 -13.69 9.96 -2.70
C VAL A 189 -14.28 8.56 -2.61
N THR A 190 -13.74 7.73 -1.73
CA THR A 190 -14.21 6.37 -1.47
C THR A 190 -14.63 6.19 -0.02
N GLU A 191 -15.84 5.69 0.20
CA GLU A 191 -16.32 5.22 1.49
C GLU A 191 -16.22 3.70 1.56
N VAL A 192 -15.57 3.20 2.61
CA VAL A 192 -15.55 1.78 2.97
C VAL A 192 -16.59 1.54 4.05
N ILE A 193 -17.55 0.67 3.77
CA ILE A 193 -18.77 0.47 4.55
C ILE A 193 -18.77 -0.93 5.16
N ASP A 194 -19.07 -1.06 6.45
CA ASP A 194 -19.31 -2.39 7.04
C ASP A 194 -20.62 -2.96 6.50
N ARG A 195 -20.56 -4.13 5.84
CA ARG A 195 -21.77 -4.72 5.24
C ARG A 195 -22.83 -5.13 6.26
N ASN A 196 -22.44 -5.45 7.50
CA ASN A 196 -23.38 -5.84 8.57
C ASN A 196 -24.03 -4.63 9.22
N THR A 197 -23.26 -3.61 9.59
CA THR A 197 -23.78 -2.44 10.33
C THR A 197 -24.26 -1.33 9.40
N LYS A 198 -23.87 -1.37 8.12
CA LYS A 198 -24.10 -0.33 7.11
C LYS A 198 -23.48 1.02 7.49
N GLN A 199 -22.51 1.03 8.39
CA GLN A 199 -21.80 2.24 8.78
C GLN A 199 -20.53 2.42 7.93
N VAL A 200 -20.24 3.67 7.59
CA VAL A 200 -18.94 4.06 7.02
C VAL A 200 -17.87 3.84 8.08
N ILE A 201 -16.89 2.99 7.78
CA ILE A 201 -15.74 2.71 8.67
C ILE A 201 -14.57 3.63 8.32
N LYS A 202 -14.40 3.94 7.04
CA LYS A 202 -13.28 4.74 6.53
C LYS A 202 -13.71 5.54 5.31
N THR A 203 -13.31 6.81 5.27
CA THR A 203 -13.43 7.68 4.08
C THR A 203 -12.03 8.00 3.57
N ILE A 204 -11.81 7.74 2.28
CA ILE A 204 -10.58 8.04 1.55
C ILE A 204 -10.91 9.21 0.63
N ASP A 205 -10.27 10.36 0.84
CA ASP A 205 -10.45 11.56 0.03
C ASP A 205 -9.06 12.06 -0.38
N GLN A 206 -8.74 11.91 -1.66
CA GLN A 206 -7.41 12.21 -2.17
C GLN A 206 -7.40 12.56 -3.66
N SER A 207 -6.39 13.33 -4.06
CA SER A 207 -5.99 13.42 -5.46
C SER A 207 -5.11 12.22 -5.82
N THR A 208 -5.43 11.55 -6.91
CA THR A 208 -4.71 10.36 -7.37
C THR A 208 -3.90 10.66 -8.63
N GLU A 209 -2.74 10.02 -8.73
CA GLU A 209 -1.94 9.94 -9.95
C GLU A 209 -1.64 8.45 -10.15
N GLU A 210 -2.33 7.84 -11.11
CA GLU A 210 -2.31 6.40 -11.36
C GLU A 210 -1.77 6.10 -12.76
N ILE A 211 -1.08 4.99 -12.92
CA ILE A 211 -0.57 4.48 -14.19
C ILE A 211 -1.45 3.30 -14.59
N TYR A 212 -2.18 3.45 -15.68
CA TYR A 212 -2.99 2.41 -16.29
C TYR A 212 -2.21 1.82 -17.45
N ARG A 213 -1.97 0.51 -17.41
CA ARG A 213 -1.42 -0.25 -18.53
C ARG A 213 -2.57 -0.87 -19.30
N ILE A 214 -2.65 -0.56 -20.58
CA ILE A 214 -3.63 -1.12 -21.51
C ILE A 214 -2.86 -1.98 -22.49
N GLU A 215 -3.32 -3.19 -22.73
CA GLU A 215 -2.64 -4.19 -23.52
C GLU A 215 -3.57 -4.79 -24.55
N ARG A 216 -3.02 -5.15 -25.71
CA ARG A 216 -3.76 -5.78 -26.77
C ARG A 216 -3.84 -7.27 -26.51
N GLU A 217 -5.06 -7.76 -26.31
CA GLU A 217 -5.34 -9.17 -26.09
C GLU A 217 -6.51 -9.57 -27.00
N SER A 218 -6.31 -10.61 -27.83
CA SER A 218 -7.31 -11.06 -28.81
C SER A 218 -7.81 -9.93 -29.73
N GLY A 219 -6.90 -9.03 -30.15
CA GLY A 219 -7.20 -7.93 -31.07
C GLY A 219 -7.95 -6.74 -30.46
N ARG A 220 -8.11 -6.68 -29.13
CA ARG A 220 -8.75 -5.55 -28.43
C ARG A 220 -7.83 -4.97 -27.37
N TRP A 221 -7.92 -3.67 -27.15
CA TRP A 221 -7.28 -2.97 -26.05
C TRP A 221 -8.03 -3.27 -24.74
N LYS A 222 -7.32 -3.86 -23.78
CA LYS A 222 -7.85 -4.27 -22.48
C LYS A 222 -7.01 -3.72 -21.34
N LEU A 223 -7.62 -3.50 -20.19
CA LEU A 223 -6.92 -3.05 -18.99
C LEU A 223 -6.08 -4.20 -18.41
N ALA A 224 -4.77 -4.00 -18.28
CA ALA A 224 -3.81 -5.01 -17.84
C ALA A 224 -3.24 -4.76 -16.43
N SER A 225 -3.16 -3.51 -16.00
CA SER A 225 -2.79 -3.19 -14.61
C SER A 225 -3.09 -1.73 -14.25
N VAL A 226 -3.27 -1.47 -12.95
CA VAL A 226 -3.36 -0.11 -12.39
C VAL A 226 -2.37 0.00 -11.23
N LEU A 227 -1.54 1.04 -11.22
CA LEU A 227 -0.55 1.32 -10.16
C LEU A 227 -0.63 2.79 -9.74
N MET A 228 -0.38 3.10 -8.47
CA MET A 228 -0.15 4.50 -8.05
C MET A 228 1.26 4.95 -8.46
N SER A 229 1.39 6.19 -8.93
CA SER A 229 2.67 6.79 -9.33
C SER A 229 3.53 7.25 -8.13
N ASP A 230 2.90 7.59 -6.99
CA ASP A 230 3.54 8.21 -5.83
C ASP A 230 3.98 7.15 -4.78
N LYS A 231 5.30 7.00 -4.65
CA LYS A 231 6.11 6.76 -3.42
C LYS A 231 5.77 5.60 -2.49
N GLY A 232 5.96 4.38 -2.98
CA GLY A 232 6.56 3.36 -2.11
C GLY A 232 8.04 3.67 -1.84
N GLU A 233 8.58 3.22 -0.70
CA GLU A 233 10.04 3.17 -0.56
C GLU A 233 10.60 2.22 -1.62
N ALA A 234 11.46 2.72 -2.51
CA ALA A 234 11.94 1.98 -3.69
C ALA A 234 12.51 0.59 -3.34
N PHE A 235 13.10 0.44 -2.15
CA PHE A 235 13.61 -0.83 -1.66
C PHE A 235 12.51 -1.88 -1.40
N THR A 236 11.36 -1.48 -0.86
CA THR A 236 10.23 -2.38 -0.57
C THR A 236 9.55 -2.84 -1.86
N PHE A 237 9.54 -1.98 -2.89
CA PHE A 237 8.99 -2.28 -4.21
C PHE A 237 9.69 -3.47 -4.89
N ASP A 238 11.03 -3.48 -4.95
CA ASP A 238 11.77 -4.51 -5.67
C ASP A 238 11.64 -5.90 -5.02
N ILE A 239 11.63 -5.97 -3.69
CA ILE A 239 11.46 -7.23 -2.94
C ILE A 239 10.06 -7.79 -3.16
N PHE A 240 9.03 -6.95 -3.05
CA PHE A 240 7.64 -7.35 -3.26
C PHE A 240 7.41 -7.85 -4.68
N LYS A 241 7.90 -7.12 -5.68
CA LYS A 241 7.77 -7.50 -7.09
C LYS A 241 8.52 -8.79 -7.41
N LYS A 242 9.71 -8.98 -6.86
CA LYS A 242 10.45 -10.24 -7.04
C LYS A 242 9.71 -11.41 -6.40
N TYR A 243 9.26 -11.25 -5.16
CA TYR A 243 8.49 -12.28 -4.46
C TYR A 243 7.19 -12.64 -5.21
N SER A 244 6.48 -11.63 -5.74
CA SER A 244 5.24 -11.83 -6.47
C SER A 244 5.42 -12.72 -7.69
N LEU A 245 6.48 -12.48 -8.47
CA LEU A 245 6.88 -13.29 -9.62
C LEU A 245 7.29 -14.71 -9.22
N ASP A 246 8.14 -14.84 -8.19
CA ASP A 246 8.70 -16.13 -7.77
C ASP A 246 7.64 -17.06 -7.17
N LYS A 247 6.58 -16.51 -6.57
CA LYS A 247 5.58 -17.27 -5.79
C LYS A 247 4.16 -17.21 -6.35
N GLY A 248 3.95 -16.56 -7.49
CA GLY A 248 2.64 -16.46 -8.14
C GLY A 248 1.64 -15.58 -7.36
N PHE A 249 2.13 -14.59 -6.62
CA PHE A 249 1.30 -13.55 -6.02
C PHE A 249 1.18 -12.36 -6.97
N TYR A 250 0.13 -11.57 -6.81
CA TYR A 250 -0.08 -10.32 -7.53
C TYR A 250 0.28 -9.13 -6.66
N TYR A 251 1.01 -8.19 -7.25
CA TYR A 251 1.41 -6.95 -6.59
C TYR A 251 0.41 -5.83 -6.90
N SER A 252 0.11 -5.02 -5.90
CA SER A 252 -0.67 -3.79 -6.03
C SER A 252 -0.17 -2.74 -5.05
N ASN A 253 -0.22 -1.48 -5.48
CA ASN A 253 0.02 -0.31 -4.62
C ASN A 253 -1.11 0.71 -4.62
N ASN A 254 -2.23 0.38 -5.28
CA ASN A 254 -3.45 1.20 -5.32
C ASN A 254 -4.59 0.59 -4.51
N LEU A 255 -4.53 -0.71 -4.17
CA LEU A 255 -5.64 -1.42 -3.53
C LEU A 255 -5.51 -1.52 -2.00
N THR A 256 -4.32 -1.33 -1.44
CA THR A 256 -4.06 -1.39 0.02
C THR A 256 -5.01 -0.51 0.82
N GLN A 257 -5.32 0.68 0.30
CA GLN A 257 -6.11 1.70 0.98
C GLN A 257 -7.55 1.26 1.30
N TYR A 258 -8.12 0.37 0.48
CA TYR A 258 -9.50 -0.12 0.61
C TYR A 258 -9.62 -1.30 1.58
N LEU A 259 -8.55 -2.07 1.75
CA LEU A 259 -8.49 -3.18 2.69
C LEU A 259 -8.09 -2.69 4.07
N PHE A 260 -8.17 -3.58 5.05
CA PHE A 260 -7.64 -3.34 6.40
C PHE A 260 -8.34 -2.19 7.16
N ALA A 261 -9.51 -1.75 6.69
CA ALA A 261 -10.28 -0.67 7.32
C ALA A 261 -10.84 -1.05 8.70
N LYS A 262 -10.92 -2.35 9.01
CA LYS A 262 -11.39 -2.87 10.32
C LYS A 262 -10.26 -3.11 11.32
N GLU A 263 -9.04 -2.66 11.04
CA GLU A 263 -7.85 -2.97 11.83
C GLU A 263 -7.57 -2.00 13.00
N ASP A 264 -8.42 -1.00 13.25
CA ASP A 264 -8.21 0.00 14.32
C ASP A 264 -8.13 -0.59 15.74
N ASN A 265 -8.64 -1.80 15.91
CA ASN A 265 -8.60 -2.55 17.18
C ASN A 265 -7.44 -3.55 17.25
N LEU A 266 -6.62 -3.68 16.22
CA LEU A 266 -5.46 -4.57 16.23
C LEU A 266 -4.30 -3.96 17.03
N SER A 267 -3.47 -4.82 17.61
CA SER A 267 -2.33 -4.41 18.41
C SER A 267 -1.26 -3.64 17.63
N PHE A 268 -1.25 -3.80 16.30
CA PHE A 268 -0.34 -3.12 15.38
C PHE A 268 -0.99 -2.00 14.56
N SER A 269 -2.16 -1.49 14.99
CA SER A 269 -2.88 -0.41 14.30
C SER A 269 -2.10 0.91 14.18
N GLU A 270 -1.07 1.10 15.01
CA GLU A 270 -0.20 2.29 15.00
C GLU A 270 0.93 2.23 13.95
N LEU A 271 1.13 1.08 13.30
CA LEU A 271 2.09 0.97 12.21
C LEU A 271 1.60 1.74 10.98
N ILE A 272 2.51 2.47 10.34
CA ILE A 272 2.23 3.21 9.13
C ILE A 272 2.32 2.26 7.94
N ASP A 273 1.22 2.10 7.20
CA ASP A 273 1.21 1.32 5.97
C ASP A 273 2.10 1.97 4.90
N THR A 274 2.85 1.15 4.16
CA THR A 274 3.77 1.63 3.11
C THR A 274 3.11 1.71 1.73
N GLY A 275 1.86 1.27 1.61
CA GLY A 275 1.11 1.25 0.37
C GLY A 275 1.37 0.03 -0.51
N HIS A 276 2.03 -1.01 -0.02
CA HIS A 276 2.34 -2.22 -0.79
C HIS A 276 1.51 -3.43 -0.37
N LEU A 277 0.87 -4.09 -1.34
CA LEU A 277 0.10 -5.32 -1.18
C LEU A 277 0.61 -6.41 -2.12
N LEU A 278 0.76 -7.61 -1.58
CA LEU A 278 0.71 -8.85 -2.35
C LEU A 278 -0.56 -9.60 -2.02
N ILE A 279 -1.20 -10.16 -3.05
CA ILE A 279 -2.38 -11.00 -2.89
C ILE A 279 -2.26 -12.25 -3.75
N GLY A 280 -2.58 -13.41 -3.19
CA GLY A 280 -2.40 -14.67 -3.89
C GLY A 280 -3.02 -15.84 -3.15
N LEU A 281 -3.15 -16.96 -3.86
CA LEU A 281 -3.55 -18.22 -3.26
C LEU A 281 -2.31 -19.00 -2.83
N ASN A 282 -2.30 -19.47 -1.59
CA ASN A 282 -1.32 -20.43 -1.09
C ASN A 282 -2.06 -21.67 -0.59
N HIS A 283 -1.91 -22.82 -1.26
CA HIS A 283 -2.67 -24.04 -0.95
C HIS A 283 -4.20 -23.80 -0.87
N ASN A 284 -4.77 -23.04 -1.80
CA ASN A 284 -6.18 -22.60 -1.84
C ASN A 284 -6.61 -21.63 -0.72
N LEU A 285 -5.69 -21.18 0.14
CA LEU A 285 -5.95 -20.10 1.09
C LEU A 285 -5.62 -18.76 0.43
N LEU A 286 -6.59 -17.83 0.44
CA LEU A 286 -6.33 -16.45 0.06
C LEU A 286 -5.48 -15.76 1.12
N VAL A 287 -4.27 -15.38 0.73
CA VAL A 287 -3.28 -14.73 1.58
C VAL A 287 -3.03 -13.32 1.07
N ARG A 288 -2.98 -12.37 2.01
CA ARG A 288 -2.62 -10.97 1.76
C ARG A 288 -1.37 -10.63 2.54
N ILE A 289 -0.42 -9.96 1.90
CA ILE A 289 0.84 -9.56 2.52
C ILE A 289 0.99 -8.06 2.30
N ARG A 290 1.11 -7.30 3.38
CA ARG A 290 1.41 -5.86 3.32
C ARG A 290 2.68 -5.53 4.07
N CYS A 291 3.28 -4.39 3.73
CA CYS A 291 4.42 -3.85 4.47
C CYS A 291 4.00 -2.62 5.27
N ALA A 292 4.38 -2.58 6.54
CA ALA A 292 4.15 -1.46 7.43
C ALA A 292 5.44 -1.08 8.16
N LYS A 293 5.50 0.13 8.71
CA LYS A 293 6.66 0.63 9.42
C LYS A 293 6.31 1.36 10.71
N THR A 294 7.26 1.39 11.64
CA THR A 294 7.12 2.20 12.86
C THR A 294 7.11 3.69 12.54
N PRO A 295 6.34 4.51 13.28
CA PRO A 295 6.36 5.98 13.16
C PRO A 295 7.62 6.58 13.83
N SER A 296 8.80 6.34 13.26
CA SER A 296 10.12 6.73 13.78
C SER A 296 11.03 7.30 12.68
N GLU A 297 12.00 8.13 13.06
CA GLU A 297 13.07 8.61 12.16
C GLU A 297 13.93 7.45 11.61
N ASN A 298 14.12 6.40 12.42
CA ASN A 298 14.73 5.15 12.01
C ASN A 298 13.63 4.07 11.99
N PRO A 299 12.86 3.96 10.90
CA PRO A 299 11.73 3.06 10.85
C PRO A 299 12.18 1.60 10.84
N GLN A 300 11.56 0.78 11.70
CA GLN A 300 11.59 -0.66 11.54
C GLN A 300 10.44 -1.09 10.62
N PHE A 301 10.74 -1.97 9.67
CA PHE A 301 9.77 -2.49 8.71
C PHE A 301 9.27 -3.85 9.14
N PHE A 302 8.00 -4.08 8.87
CA PHE A 302 7.33 -5.34 9.15
C PHE A 302 6.50 -5.79 7.96
N LEU A 303 6.48 -7.10 7.75
CA LEU A 303 5.50 -7.77 6.93
C LEU A 303 4.31 -8.14 7.80
N ILE A 304 3.12 -7.89 7.28
CA ILE A 304 1.87 -8.30 7.90
C ILE A 304 1.19 -9.23 6.90
N ILE A 305 1.18 -10.51 7.24
CA ILE A 305 0.53 -11.56 6.47
C ILE A 305 -0.83 -11.79 7.10
N SER A 306 -1.89 -11.78 6.31
CA SER A 306 -3.24 -12.04 6.79
C SER A 306 -4.01 -13.02 5.92
N ALA A 307 -4.91 -13.76 6.56
CA ALA A 307 -5.84 -14.64 5.87
C ALA A 307 -7.15 -14.76 6.66
N ALA A 308 -8.22 -15.03 5.93
CA ALA A 308 -9.51 -15.35 6.53
C ALA A 308 -9.54 -16.79 7.02
N LEU A 309 -10.07 -16.97 8.22
CA LEU A 309 -10.26 -18.25 8.89
C LEU A 309 -11.70 -18.77 8.64
N PRO A 310 -11.89 -20.10 8.63
CA PRO A 310 -13.20 -20.72 8.44
C PRO A 310 -14.14 -20.43 9.62
N ALA A 311 -13.59 -20.22 10.82
CA ALA A 311 -14.34 -19.99 12.04
C ALA A 311 -13.95 -18.66 12.71
N LYS A 312 -14.84 -18.18 13.59
CA LYS A 312 -14.58 -17.02 14.44
C LYS A 312 -13.76 -17.43 15.65
N PHE A 313 -12.68 -16.70 15.89
CA PHE A 313 -11.82 -16.84 17.06
C PHE A 313 -11.94 -15.62 17.97
N PRO A 314 -11.76 -15.82 19.28
CA PRO A 314 -11.63 -14.70 20.21
C PRO A 314 -10.39 -13.86 19.85
N HIS A 315 -10.38 -12.62 20.34
CA HIS A 315 -9.21 -11.75 20.18
C HIS A 315 -8.07 -12.30 21.05
N ILE A 316 -7.04 -12.81 20.38
CA ILE A 316 -5.84 -13.37 20.99
C ILE A 316 -4.63 -12.70 20.36
N LEU A 317 -3.68 -12.27 21.18
CA LEU A 317 -2.37 -11.79 20.74
C LEU A 317 -1.30 -12.71 21.33
N ILE A 318 -0.43 -13.24 20.47
CA ILE A 318 0.79 -13.96 20.82
C ILE A 318 1.95 -13.08 20.34
N ARG A 319 2.51 -12.29 21.26
CA ARG A 319 3.52 -11.28 20.95
C ARG A 319 4.91 -11.81 21.26
N HIS A 320 5.80 -11.80 20.27
CA HIS A 320 7.21 -12.07 20.51
C HIS A 320 7.88 -10.88 21.23
N SER A 321 8.70 -11.17 22.24
CA SER A 321 9.39 -10.18 23.07
C SER A 321 10.33 -9.23 22.31
N SER A 322 10.86 -9.64 21.15
CA SER A 322 11.69 -8.76 20.31
C SER A 322 10.89 -7.70 19.57
N ILE A 323 9.57 -7.88 19.43
CA ILE A 323 8.68 -6.87 18.88
C ILE A 323 8.30 -5.98 20.06
N GLY A 324 8.61 -4.68 19.94
CA GLY A 324 8.41 -3.70 21.02
C GLY A 324 6.97 -3.62 21.51
N ALA A 325 6.69 -2.64 22.38
CA ALA A 325 5.36 -2.47 22.94
C ALA A 325 4.31 -2.21 21.83
N LEU A 326 3.50 -3.23 21.56
CA LEU A 326 2.27 -3.12 20.76
C LEU A 326 1.10 -2.68 21.65
N LYS A 327 0.07 -2.10 21.03
CA LYS A 327 -1.16 -1.71 21.71
C LYS A 327 -1.85 -2.95 22.29
N THR A 328 -2.12 -2.96 23.58
CA THR A 328 -2.84 -4.05 24.26
C THR A 328 -4.10 -3.55 24.96
N ASP A 329 -4.65 -2.43 24.49
CA ASP A 329 -5.88 -1.87 25.04
C ASP A 329 -7.01 -2.91 24.94
N ASN A 330 -7.70 -3.14 26.05
CA ASN A 330 -8.74 -4.17 26.19
C ASN A 330 -8.25 -5.63 26.11
N LEU A 331 -6.93 -5.86 26.17
CA LEU A 331 -6.35 -7.19 26.30
C LEU A 331 -5.73 -7.38 27.69
N GLU A 332 -5.83 -8.58 28.23
CA GLU A 332 -5.21 -9.01 29.48
C GLU A 332 -4.18 -10.11 29.20
N ARG A 333 -3.03 -10.00 29.85
CA ARG A 333 -1.99 -11.00 29.77
C ARG A 333 -2.43 -12.28 30.47
N VAL A 334 -2.26 -13.41 29.81
CA VAL A 334 -2.58 -14.74 30.32
C VAL A 334 -1.29 -15.53 30.50
N SER A 335 -1.23 -16.31 31.59
CA SER A 335 -0.14 -17.27 31.81
C SER A 335 -0.52 -18.63 31.21
N VAL A 336 0.41 -19.29 30.54
CA VAL A 336 0.23 -20.65 30.00
C VAL A 336 1.29 -21.59 30.57
N GLU A 337 1.01 -22.90 30.55
CA GLU A 337 1.85 -23.96 31.16
C GLU A 337 3.11 -24.30 30.35
N TRP A 338 3.76 -23.31 29.73
CA TRP A 338 4.93 -23.48 28.87
C TRP A 338 6.02 -22.45 29.21
N PRO A 339 6.85 -22.70 30.23
CA PRO A 339 7.80 -21.71 30.75
C PRO A 339 8.79 -21.20 29.69
N VAL A 340 9.38 -22.10 28.90
CA VAL A 340 10.36 -21.74 27.84
C VAL A 340 9.72 -20.85 26.77
N PHE A 341 8.47 -21.12 26.41
CA PHE A 341 7.73 -20.28 25.47
C PHE A 341 7.46 -18.89 26.07
N MET A 342 7.07 -18.84 27.35
CA MET A 342 6.78 -17.60 28.06
C MET A 342 8.01 -16.72 28.33
N GLU A 343 9.22 -17.24 28.18
CA GLU A 343 10.46 -16.43 28.17
C GLU A 343 10.60 -15.60 26.90
N GLN A 344 10.04 -16.08 25.78
CA GLN A 344 10.16 -15.45 24.46
C GLN A 344 8.88 -14.74 24.03
N TYR A 345 7.72 -15.16 24.52
CA TYR A 345 6.40 -14.70 24.09
C TYR A 345 5.51 -14.27 25.26
N ASP A 346 4.76 -13.20 25.02
CA ASP A 346 3.62 -12.80 25.85
C ASP A 346 2.31 -13.19 25.16
N VAL A 347 1.37 -13.76 25.92
CA VAL A 347 0.03 -14.10 25.43
C VAL A 347 -0.99 -13.17 26.06
N PHE A 348 -1.86 -12.59 25.24
CA PHE A 348 -2.96 -11.74 25.67
C PHE A 348 -4.29 -12.19 25.08
N THR A 349 -5.37 -11.93 25.81
CA THR A 349 -6.76 -12.23 25.41
C THR A 349 -7.67 -11.07 25.78
N ALA A 350 -8.84 -10.91 25.14
CA ALA A 350 -9.77 -9.84 25.49
C ALA A 350 -10.16 -9.85 26.99
N ASN A 351 -10.25 -8.66 27.61
CA ASN A 351 -10.48 -8.36 29.05
C ASN A 351 -11.78 -8.98 29.66
N LYS A 352 -12.52 -9.80 28.92
CA LYS A 352 -13.69 -10.56 29.38
C LYS A 352 -13.49 -12.09 29.31
N SER A 353 -12.25 -12.57 29.23
CA SER A 353 -11.89 -13.95 28.85
C SER A 353 -12.16 -15.06 29.88
N ASN A 354 -13.06 -14.84 30.84
CA ASN A 354 -13.62 -15.93 31.65
C ASN A 354 -14.71 -16.73 30.92
N SER A 355 -15.00 -16.45 29.65
CA SER A 355 -15.90 -17.29 28.88
C SER A 355 -15.19 -18.60 28.50
N LYS A 356 -15.81 -19.76 28.79
CA LYS A 356 -15.26 -21.09 28.44
C LYS A 356 -14.82 -21.18 26.97
N ARG A 357 -15.48 -20.44 26.08
CA ARG A 357 -15.18 -20.38 24.65
C ARG A 357 -13.80 -19.77 24.37
N ASP A 358 -13.39 -18.75 25.12
CA ASP A 358 -12.12 -18.07 24.88
C ASP A 358 -10.95 -18.94 25.34
N ILE A 359 -11.12 -19.62 26.49
CA ILE A 359 -10.17 -20.61 27.00
C ILE A 359 -10.04 -21.80 26.03
N ILE A 360 -11.15 -22.32 25.51
CA ILE A 360 -11.15 -23.39 24.50
C ILE A 360 -10.46 -22.91 23.21
N GLY A 361 -10.74 -21.68 22.76
CA GLY A 361 -10.09 -21.09 21.59
C GLY A 361 -8.58 -20.98 21.78
N LEU A 362 -8.14 -20.44 22.93
CA LEU A 362 -6.74 -20.28 23.27
C LEU A 362 -6.01 -21.62 23.35
N THR A 363 -6.55 -22.59 24.10
CA THR A 363 -5.95 -23.94 24.25
C THR A 363 -5.95 -24.74 22.95
N THR A 364 -6.90 -24.46 22.05
CA THR A 364 -6.91 -25.08 20.72
C THR A 364 -5.81 -24.52 19.81
N ILE A 365 -5.56 -23.20 19.88
CA ILE A 365 -4.54 -22.51 19.10
C ILE A 365 -3.14 -22.81 19.64
N LEU A 366 -2.93 -22.59 20.95
CA LEU A 366 -1.65 -22.80 21.63
C LEU A 366 -1.42 -24.28 21.95
N ASN A 367 -1.23 -25.07 20.90
CA ASN A 367 -0.79 -26.45 21.02
C ASN A 367 0.73 -26.59 20.90
N GLU A 368 1.25 -27.74 21.29
CA GLU A 368 2.67 -28.06 21.29
C GLU A 368 3.34 -27.85 19.92
N THR A 369 2.63 -28.15 18.82
CA THR A 369 3.18 -27.96 17.46
C THR A 369 3.36 -26.49 17.11
N LEU A 370 2.41 -25.61 17.47
CA LEU A 370 2.55 -24.17 17.25
C LEU A 370 3.68 -23.62 18.11
N ILE A 371 3.70 -24.00 19.39
CA ILE A 371 4.72 -23.57 20.35
C ILE A 371 6.11 -23.94 19.84
N ASN A 372 6.32 -25.20 19.45
CA ASN A 372 7.62 -25.67 18.94
C ASN A 372 8.05 -24.91 17.68
N LYS A 373 7.11 -24.54 16.79
CA LYS A 373 7.41 -23.71 15.62
C LYS A 373 7.88 -22.32 16.04
N LEU A 374 7.14 -21.67 16.95
CA LEU A 374 7.42 -20.32 17.42
C LEU A 374 8.69 -20.20 18.27
N THR A 375 9.05 -21.24 19.01
CA THR A 375 10.28 -21.27 19.84
C THR A 375 11.54 -21.65 19.06
N THR A 376 11.44 -21.81 17.73
CA THR A 376 12.63 -21.99 16.89
C THR A 376 13.48 -20.73 16.97
N PRO A 377 14.83 -20.80 17.13
CA PRO A 377 15.67 -19.62 17.36
C PRO A 377 15.59 -18.51 16.29
N SER A 378 15.17 -18.86 15.07
CA SER A 378 14.99 -17.91 13.97
C SER A 378 13.63 -17.20 13.98
N SER A 379 12.64 -17.73 14.69
CA SER A 379 11.28 -17.20 14.70
C SER A 379 11.20 -15.98 15.60
N ASN A 380 10.69 -14.88 15.04
CA ASN A 380 10.40 -13.63 15.76
C ASN A 380 8.99 -13.12 15.41
N LEU A 381 8.09 -14.05 15.10
CA LEU A 381 6.76 -13.77 14.60
C LEU A 381 5.82 -13.36 15.72
N THR A 382 4.98 -12.35 15.50
CA THR A 382 3.83 -12.06 16.37
C THR A 382 2.55 -12.47 15.65
N ILE A 383 1.64 -13.15 16.36
CA ILE A 383 0.37 -13.62 15.80
C ILE A 383 -0.77 -12.89 16.51
N GLU A 384 -1.72 -12.39 15.75
CA GLU A 384 -2.95 -11.81 16.28
C GLU A 384 -4.17 -12.41 15.60
N PHE A 385 -5.12 -12.88 16.39
CA PHE A 385 -6.44 -13.33 15.93
C PHE A 385 -7.45 -12.25 16.21
N SER A 386 -8.27 -11.92 15.22
CA SER A 386 -9.41 -11.01 15.41
C SER A 386 -10.59 -11.45 14.56
N ASN A 387 -11.67 -11.84 15.22
CA ASN A 387 -12.90 -12.33 14.60
C ASN A 387 -12.63 -13.50 13.63
N ARG A 388 -12.70 -13.28 12.31
CA ARG A 388 -12.44 -14.31 11.29
C ARG A 388 -11.08 -14.16 10.62
N ASN A 389 -10.18 -13.36 11.15
CA ASN A 389 -8.88 -13.14 10.54
C ASN A 389 -7.76 -13.55 11.48
N VAL A 390 -6.69 -14.06 10.88
CA VAL A 390 -5.38 -14.17 11.51
C VAL A 390 -4.43 -13.19 10.84
N TYR A 391 -3.58 -12.58 11.66
CA TYR A 391 -2.51 -11.70 11.24
C TYR A 391 -1.20 -12.23 11.80
N VAL A 392 -0.17 -12.30 10.96
CA VAL A 392 1.19 -12.66 11.36
C VAL A 392 2.09 -11.49 11.01
N LEU A 393 2.65 -10.87 12.03
CA LEU A 393 3.59 -9.78 11.95
C LEU A 393 5.01 -10.36 12.01
N SER A 394 5.83 -10.07 11.00
CA SER A 394 7.24 -10.48 10.91
C SER A 394 8.12 -9.25 10.66
N PRO A 395 9.23 -9.06 11.38
CA PRO A 395 10.26 -8.11 11.00
C PRO A 395 10.72 -8.37 9.56
N LEU A 396 10.85 -7.32 8.75
CA LEU A 396 11.32 -7.44 7.37
C LEU A 396 12.85 -7.56 7.39
N SER A 397 13.35 -8.78 7.16
CA SER A 397 14.80 -9.07 7.09
C SER A 397 15.26 -9.68 5.75
N GLY A 398 14.32 -9.98 4.84
CA GLY A 398 14.57 -10.53 3.52
C GLY A 398 13.37 -11.32 2.98
N ILE A 399 13.57 -12.02 1.85
CA ILE A 399 12.54 -12.89 1.22
C ILE A 399 12.19 -14.09 2.12
N ASP A 400 13.13 -14.59 2.91
CA ASP A 400 12.91 -15.77 3.77
C ASP A 400 11.88 -15.51 4.87
N SER A 401 11.77 -14.26 5.35
CA SER A 401 10.75 -13.84 6.32
C SER A 401 9.31 -14.05 5.84
N TYR A 402 9.09 -14.11 4.52
CA TYR A 402 7.75 -14.31 3.94
C TYR A 402 7.31 -15.77 4.08
N GLN A 403 8.19 -16.74 3.81
CA GLN A 403 7.82 -18.14 3.76
C GLN A 403 7.45 -18.67 5.15
N GLU A 404 8.25 -18.33 6.17
CA GLU A 404 7.99 -18.75 7.55
C GLU A 404 6.62 -18.24 8.03
N ALA A 405 6.32 -16.95 7.81
CA ALA A 405 5.05 -16.37 8.20
C ALA A 405 3.85 -16.99 7.46
N ILE A 406 3.98 -17.26 6.15
CA ILE A 406 2.94 -17.94 5.37
C ILE A 406 2.73 -19.38 5.85
N ASP A 407 3.79 -20.10 6.20
CA ASP A 407 3.69 -21.46 6.71
C ASP A 407 2.95 -21.50 8.05
N ILE A 408 3.17 -20.49 8.92
CA ILE A 408 2.39 -20.30 10.14
C ILE A 408 0.93 -20.01 9.81
N VAL A 409 0.62 -19.09 8.89
CA VAL A 409 -0.77 -18.80 8.50
C VAL A 409 -1.49 -20.05 7.98
N ASN A 410 -0.85 -20.84 7.12
CA ASN A 410 -1.39 -22.11 6.62
C ASN A 410 -1.63 -23.12 7.73
N TYR A 411 -0.67 -23.25 8.65
CA TYR A 411 -0.79 -24.14 9.79
C TYR A 411 -2.00 -23.75 10.65
N LEU A 412 -2.12 -22.45 10.97
CA LEU A 412 -3.24 -21.92 11.75
C LEU A 412 -4.58 -22.12 11.03
N TYR A 413 -4.65 -21.86 9.72
CA TYR A 413 -5.86 -22.12 8.93
C TYR A 413 -6.30 -23.59 9.02
N LYS A 414 -5.38 -24.54 8.81
CA LYS A 414 -5.67 -25.99 8.93
C LYS A 414 -6.10 -26.38 10.35
N LEU A 415 -5.43 -25.83 11.35
CA LEU A 415 -5.79 -26.02 12.75
C LEU A 415 -7.22 -25.52 13.02
N CYS A 416 -7.57 -24.34 12.52
CA CYS A 416 -8.90 -23.75 12.67
C CYS A 416 -10.01 -24.56 11.98
N ILE A 417 -9.75 -25.17 10.82
CA ILE A 417 -10.69 -26.12 10.19
C ILE A 417 -10.96 -27.29 11.14
N SER A 418 -9.89 -27.89 11.69
CA SER A 418 -10.03 -29.03 12.60
C SER A 418 -10.74 -28.67 13.91
N ALA A 419 -10.53 -27.43 14.39
CA ALA A 419 -11.12 -26.88 15.60
C ALA A 419 -12.61 -26.58 15.45
N ASP A 420 -13.03 -26.00 14.32
CA ASP A 420 -14.45 -25.68 14.05
C ASP A 420 -15.31 -26.95 14.07
N ASN A 421 -14.80 -28.03 13.46
CA ASN A 421 -15.46 -29.33 13.48
C ASN A 421 -15.65 -29.86 14.92
N LYS A 422 -14.68 -29.63 15.81
CA LYS A 422 -14.79 -30.00 17.23
C LYS A 422 -15.74 -29.07 17.99
N MET A 423 -15.62 -27.75 17.82
CA MET A 423 -16.47 -26.76 18.52
C MET A 423 -17.95 -26.91 18.18
N ARG A 424 -18.31 -27.21 16.92
CA ARG A 424 -19.70 -27.48 16.51
C ARG A 424 -20.30 -28.72 17.18
N MET A 425 -19.49 -29.72 17.51
CA MET A 425 -19.96 -30.91 18.22
C MET A 425 -20.29 -30.63 19.70
N PHE A 426 -19.61 -29.68 20.34
CA PHE A 426 -19.83 -29.32 21.75
C PHE A 426 -20.96 -28.30 21.98
N THR A 427 -21.38 -27.56 20.95
CA THR A 427 -22.50 -26.61 21.06
C THR A 427 -23.86 -27.23 20.74
N ASN A 428 -23.89 -28.45 20.19
CA ASN A 428 -25.10 -29.21 19.87
C ASN A 428 -25.40 -30.34 20.88
N SER A 429 -24.64 -30.39 21.98
CA SER A 429 -24.87 -31.23 23.16
C SER A 429 -25.26 -30.35 24.34
#